data_AF-A0A371DIR9-F1
#
_entry.id   AF-A0A371DIR9-F1
#
_cell.length_a   1.000
_cell.length_b   1.000
_cell.length_c   1.000
_cell.angle_alpha   90.00
_cell.angle_beta   90.00
_cell.angle_gamma   90.00
#
_symmetry.space_group_name_H-M   'P 1'
#
loop_
_entity.id
_entity.type
_entity.pdbx_description
1 polymer ?
#
loop_
_entity_poly.entity_id
_entity_poly.type
_entity_poly.pdbx_seq_one_letter_code
_entity_poly.pdbx_strand_id
1 'polypeptide(L)'
;MPAITIAPTFLIDDTPSSPSGSDSGNHHVISAPIHLPKPTSIPRSLSSTRDHFSVVDLPKLDTFVNSDHLPDVLAIYDKGDITNVRSGGRNTPVYYRRAYPKSERSLTKDPRRAALFLDKANCIESGRRSSVYHAPLFATLGPKGESRKSVVVAAKVANDTCRSHHLLREEAKGYASFPDQFFNASDPHPWAMGPDTPLVNHRPAMRPRCFPGWGVVMNPKSRAPLVTVPPITPKFYGFYVPLNPETMHSLARRHRECEDFQNSDCDVPNWPKSILLMEDCGEHIDPVTMPSEHREQCLQLVERMHCLGFSHGHARASNMLVQPGPLSLPRELRSMDTPSFRLISLGRWRGAYHPQVLESPQGARRAFCKGRQNDVLIAMQELGMVNASGSDEG
;
A
#
# COMPACT_ATOMS: atom_id res chain seq x y z
N MET A 1 -35.98 2.70 53.26
CA MET A 1 -35.01 1.89 52.49
C MET A 1 -35.13 0.44 52.91
N PRO A 2 -35.41 -0.46 51.96
CA PRO A 2 -34.74 -1.75 51.93
C PRO A 2 -34.04 -1.95 50.57
N ALA A 3 -32.84 -2.51 50.63
CA ALA A 3 -31.99 -2.80 49.50
C ALA A 3 -32.56 -3.97 48.68
N ILE A 4 -32.73 -3.76 47.37
CA ILE A 4 -33.09 -4.81 46.43
C ILE A 4 -31.78 -5.34 45.85
N THR A 5 -31.42 -6.55 46.28
CA THR A 5 -30.39 -7.38 45.67
C THR A 5 -30.90 -7.89 44.33
N ILE A 6 -30.26 -7.51 43.23
CA ILE A 6 -30.45 -8.14 41.92
C ILE A 6 -29.11 -8.74 41.51
N ALA A 7 -29.04 -10.07 41.58
CA ALA A 7 -28.06 -10.85 40.83
C ALA A 7 -28.61 -11.08 39.41
N PRO A 8 -27.74 -11.09 38.40
CA PRO A 8 -27.94 -11.99 37.27
C PRO A 8 -26.77 -12.96 37.17
N THR A 9 -27.10 -14.22 37.42
CA THR A 9 -26.31 -15.39 37.04
C THR A 9 -26.25 -15.46 35.52
N PHE A 10 -25.10 -15.12 34.93
CA PHE A 10 -24.74 -15.58 33.59
C PHE A 10 -23.77 -16.74 33.76
N LEU A 11 -24.26 -17.95 33.50
CA LEU A 11 -23.43 -19.12 33.25
C LEU A 11 -22.69 -18.89 31.94
N ILE A 12 -21.41 -18.54 32.02
CA ILE A 12 -20.46 -18.68 30.92
C ILE A 12 -19.89 -20.08 31.04
N ASP A 13 -20.31 -20.94 30.13
CA ASP A 13 -19.75 -22.28 29.94
C ASP A 13 -18.44 -22.13 29.17
N ASP A 14 -17.34 -21.90 29.89
CA ASP A 14 -15.98 -21.87 29.34
C ASP A 14 -15.46 -23.31 29.23
N THR A 15 -15.86 -23.99 28.15
CA THR A 15 -15.14 -25.18 27.67
C THR A 15 -14.22 -24.78 26.50
N PRO A 16 -12.88 -24.81 26.66
CA PRO A 16 -11.96 -24.56 25.57
C PRO A 16 -11.91 -25.81 24.68
N SER A 17 -12.84 -25.90 23.72
CA SER A 17 -12.68 -26.79 22.58
C SER A 17 -11.52 -26.25 21.74
N SER A 18 -10.36 -26.87 21.90
CA SER A 18 -9.17 -26.60 21.11
C SER A 18 -9.47 -26.92 19.64
N PRO A 19 -9.51 -25.95 18.70
CA PRO A 19 -9.45 -26.29 17.30
C PRO A 19 -7.97 -26.42 16.96
N SER A 20 -7.52 -27.67 16.83
CA SER A 20 -6.31 -28.04 16.09
C SER A 20 -6.54 -27.78 14.59
N GLY A 21 -6.80 -26.52 14.24
CA GLY A 21 -6.91 -26.03 12.88
C GLY A 21 -5.52 -25.69 12.35
N SER A 22 -4.77 -26.73 11.99
CA SER A 22 -3.56 -26.61 11.16
C SER A 22 -3.95 -26.25 9.72
N ASP A 23 -4.67 -25.14 9.53
CA ASP A 23 -4.97 -24.66 8.19
C ASP A 23 -3.85 -23.75 7.74
N SER A 24 -2.82 -24.41 7.22
CA SER A 24 -1.96 -23.82 6.23
C SER A 24 -2.81 -22.97 5.30
N GLY A 25 -2.49 -21.68 5.20
CA GLY A 25 -2.68 -20.95 3.95
C GLY A 25 -1.82 -21.54 2.82
N ASN A 26 -1.76 -22.88 2.70
CA ASN A 26 -1.68 -23.62 1.48
C ASN A 26 -2.92 -23.26 0.66
N HIS A 27 -2.89 -22.06 0.08
CA HIS A 27 -3.40 -21.98 -1.27
C HIS A 27 -2.45 -22.82 -2.14
N HIS A 28 -2.61 -24.15 -2.07
CA HIS A 28 -2.33 -25.03 -3.19
C HIS A 28 -3.32 -24.61 -4.28
N VAL A 29 -3.05 -23.47 -4.91
CA VAL A 29 -3.55 -23.22 -6.23
C VAL A 29 -2.88 -24.29 -7.06
N ILE A 30 -3.59 -25.39 -7.31
CA ILE A 30 -3.28 -26.36 -8.36
C ILE A 30 -3.37 -25.53 -9.65
N SER A 31 -2.31 -24.80 -9.91
CA SER A 31 -2.15 -23.99 -11.10
C SER A 31 -1.66 -24.99 -12.12
N ALA A 32 -2.41 -25.18 -13.21
CA ALA A 32 -1.85 -25.81 -14.39
C ALA A 32 -0.45 -25.19 -14.65
N PRO A 33 0.57 -26.01 -15.01
CA PRO A 33 1.94 -25.53 -15.14
C PRO A 33 1.96 -24.32 -16.07
N ILE A 34 2.31 -23.17 -15.51
CA ILE A 34 2.50 -21.95 -16.29
C ILE A 34 3.81 -22.19 -17.05
N HIS A 35 3.71 -22.43 -18.36
CA HIS A 35 4.90 -22.47 -19.19
C HIS A 35 5.58 -21.09 -19.11
N LEU A 36 6.75 -21.03 -18.46
CA LEU A 36 7.66 -19.93 -18.72
C LEU A 36 7.99 -19.98 -20.21
N PRO A 37 7.71 -18.92 -20.97
CA PRO A 37 8.33 -18.82 -22.28
C PRO A 37 9.84 -18.85 -22.06
N LYS A 38 10.54 -19.41 -23.05
CA LYS A 38 12.01 -19.36 -23.12
C LYS A 38 12.46 -17.96 -22.68
N PRO A 39 13.49 -17.85 -21.81
CA PRO A 39 13.91 -16.58 -21.24
C PRO A 39 13.94 -15.57 -22.37
N THR A 40 13.00 -14.64 -22.32
CA THR A 40 12.88 -13.63 -23.37
C THR A 40 14.20 -12.90 -23.29
N SER A 41 15.09 -13.18 -24.25
CA SER A 41 16.32 -12.43 -24.41
C SER A 41 15.91 -10.98 -24.31
N ILE A 42 16.58 -10.23 -23.42
CA ILE A 42 16.40 -8.78 -23.27
C ILE A 42 16.05 -8.23 -24.66
N PRO A 43 14.84 -7.63 -24.87
CA PRO A 43 14.39 -7.21 -26.18
C PRO A 43 15.55 -6.60 -26.96
N ARG A 44 15.84 -7.08 -28.19
CA ARG A 44 17.04 -6.65 -28.95
C ARG A 44 17.20 -5.11 -29.02
N SER A 45 16.12 -4.35 -28.84
CA SER A 45 16.11 -2.90 -28.68
C SER A 45 16.85 -2.33 -27.45
N LEU A 46 17.21 -3.16 -26.47
CA LEU A 46 17.95 -2.79 -25.26
C LEU A 46 19.45 -3.07 -25.40
N SER A 47 19.93 -3.53 -26.56
CA SER A 47 21.35 -3.87 -26.76
C SER A 47 22.24 -2.67 -27.16
N SER A 48 21.73 -1.44 -27.14
CA SER A 48 22.54 -0.23 -27.39
C SER A 48 22.98 0.40 -26.06
N THR A 49 24.27 0.33 -25.74
CA THR A 49 25.12 1.16 -24.83
C THR A 49 24.59 1.82 -23.55
N ARG A 50 23.29 1.74 -23.23
CA ARG A 50 22.65 2.38 -22.10
C ARG A 50 22.63 1.43 -20.92
N ASP A 51 23.00 1.96 -19.76
CA ASP A 51 22.87 1.26 -18.50
C ASP A 51 21.39 1.17 -18.12
N HIS A 52 20.82 -0.03 -18.17
CA HIS A 52 19.41 -0.28 -17.84
C HIS A 52 19.09 -0.11 -16.36
N PHE A 53 20.11 -0.03 -15.51
CA PHE A 53 19.97 0.26 -14.08
C PHE A 53 19.95 1.77 -13.80
N SER A 54 20.31 2.60 -14.78
CA SER A 54 20.28 4.06 -14.64
C SER A 54 18.84 4.55 -14.51
N VAL A 55 18.62 5.41 -13.52
CA VAL A 55 17.36 6.13 -13.30
C VAL A 55 17.38 7.53 -13.91
N VAL A 56 18.54 7.96 -14.43
CA VAL A 56 18.73 9.29 -15.02
C VAL A 56 17.84 9.43 -16.26
N ASP A 57 17.18 10.58 -16.38
CA ASP A 57 16.27 10.94 -17.48
C ASP A 57 15.04 10.05 -17.67
N LEU A 58 14.75 9.15 -16.72
CA LEU A 58 13.54 8.35 -16.75
C LEU A 58 12.39 9.08 -16.02
N PRO A 59 11.21 9.22 -16.64
CA PRO A 59 10.06 9.81 -15.97
C PRO A 59 9.59 8.91 -14.83
N LYS A 60 9.23 9.51 -13.69
CA LYS A 60 8.61 8.79 -12.57
C LYS A 60 7.20 8.36 -12.98
N LEU A 61 6.81 7.14 -12.63
CA LEU A 61 5.43 6.68 -12.79
C LEU A 61 4.59 7.24 -11.63
N ASP A 62 3.87 8.32 -11.90
CA ASP A 62 2.97 8.98 -10.95
C ASP A 62 1.52 9.03 -11.45
N THR A 63 1.19 8.32 -12.52
CA THR A 63 -0.17 8.18 -13.03
C THR A 63 -0.83 6.91 -12.49
N PHE A 64 -2.14 6.96 -12.24
CA PHE A 64 -2.90 5.76 -11.89
C PHE A 64 -2.87 4.76 -13.05
N VAL A 65 -2.57 3.50 -12.72
CA VAL A 65 -2.60 2.39 -13.66
C VAL A 65 -3.68 1.43 -13.20
N ASN A 66 -4.71 1.24 -14.04
CA ASN A 66 -5.75 0.26 -13.77
C ASN A 66 -5.11 -1.13 -13.52
N SER A 67 -5.63 -1.88 -12.55
CA SER A 67 -5.10 -3.18 -12.13
C SER A 67 -5.00 -4.19 -13.30
N ASP A 68 -5.90 -4.13 -14.28
CA ASP A 68 -5.87 -4.97 -15.49
C ASP A 68 -4.75 -4.63 -16.46
N HIS A 69 -4.14 -3.46 -16.28
CA HIS A 69 -3.02 -2.99 -17.08
C HIS A 69 -1.66 -3.26 -16.43
N LEU A 70 -1.63 -3.57 -15.14
CA LEU A 70 -0.41 -3.94 -14.44
C LEU A 70 0.19 -5.25 -14.99
N PRO A 71 1.52 -5.45 -14.89
CA PRO A 71 2.17 -6.72 -15.25
C PRO A 71 1.73 -7.87 -14.34
N ASP A 72 1.41 -9.03 -14.92
CA ASP A 72 1.14 -10.25 -14.14
C ASP A 72 2.45 -10.94 -13.71
N VAL A 73 3.50 -10.80 -14.55
CA VAL A 73 4.83 -11.37 -14.33
C VAL A 73 5.90 -10.28 -14.47
N LEU A 74 6.84 -10.24 -13.53
CA LEU A 74 8.05 -9.41 -13.62
C LEU A 74 9.27 -10.29 -13.88
N ALA A 75 10.10 -9.88 -14.83
CA ALA A 75 11.48 -10.34 -14.96
C ALA A 75 12.37 -9.33 -14.23
N ILE A 76 13.00 -9.76 -13.13
CA ILE A 76 13.77 -8.90 -12.25
C ILE A 76 15.25 -9.12 -12.49
N TYR A 77 15.94 -8.05 -12.90
CA TYR A 77 17.39 -8.00 -12.99
C TYR A 77 17.92 -7.36 -11.72
N ASP A 78 18.54 -8.17 -10.87
CA ASP A 78 18.93 -7.77 -9.50
C ASP A 78 20.44 -7.61 -9.38
N LYS A 79 20.91 -6.39 -9.62
CA LYS A 79 22.31 -6.01 -9.45
C LYS A 79 22.56 -5.73 -7.97
N GLY A 80 23.08 -6.75 -7.30
CA GLY A 80 23.49 -6.66 -5.91
C GLY A 80 22.84 -7.68 -4.98
N ASP A 81 22.03 -8.62 -5.50
CA ASP A 81 21.34 -9.63 -4.69
C ASP A 81 20.45 -8.96 -3.62
N ILE A 82 19.71 -7.91 -4.00
CA ILE A 82 18.78 -7.21 -3.11
C ILE A 82 17.66 -8.14 -2.68
N THR A 83 17.24 -9.05 -3.57
CA THR A 83 16.07 -9.93 -3.39
C THR A 83 16.39 -11.26 -2.73
N ASN A 84 17.67 -11.57 -2.47
CA ASN A 84 18.16 -12.87 -1.99
C ASN A 84 17.73 -14.04 -2.90
N VAL A 85 17.51 -13.78 -4.20
CA VAL A 85 17.25 -14.83 -5.19
C VAL A 85 18.40 -14.85 -6.16
N ARG A 86 19.30 -15.83 -5.97
CA ARG A 86 20.46 -16.00 -6.82
C ARG A 86 20.03 -16.25 -8.26
N SER A 87 20.29 -15.28 -9.13
CA SER A 87 20.27 -15.49 -10.57
C SER A 87 21.54 -16.24 -10.98
N GLY A 88 21.44 -17.08 -12.01
CA GLY A 88 22.60 -17.78 -12.59
C GLY A 88 23.61 -16.86 -13.31
N GLY A 89 23.62 -15.55 -13.03
CA GLY A 89 24.47 -14.54 -13.64
C GLY A 89 23.83 -13.15 -13.66
N ARG A 90 24.64 -12.10 -13.88
CA ARG A 90 24.19 -10.68 -13.92
C ARG A 90 23.08 -10.40 -14.94
N ASN A 91 23.02 -11.17 -16.03
CA ASN A 91 22.06 -10.98 -17.12
C ASN A 91 20.89 -11.97 -17.06
N THR A 92 20.80 -12.77 -16.02
CA THR A 92 19.74 -13.77 -15.86
C THR A 92 18.67 -13.18 -14.94
N PRO A 93 17.44 -12.92 -15.43
CA PRO A 93 16.40 -12.40 -14.57
C PRO A 93 15.84 -13.47 -13.65
N VAL A 94 15.34 -13.05 -12.50
CA VAL A 94 14.48 -13.84 -11.61
C VAL A 94 13.03 -13.51 -11.93
N TYR A 95 12.18 -14.51 -12.02
CA TYR A 95 10.77 -14.29 -12.31
C TYR A 95 9.94 -14.14 -11.04
N TYR A 96 9.02 -13.18 -11.09
CA TYR A 96 8.10 -12.87 -10.02
C TYR A 96 6.67 -12.84 -10.56
N ARG A 97 5.70 -13.23 -9.74
CA ARG A 97 4.27 -13.18 -10.06
C ARG A 97 3.56 -12.15 -9.21
N ARG A 98 2.64 -11.39 -9.81
CA ARG A 98 1.75 -10.50 -9.08
C ARG A 98 0.84 -11.29 -8.15
N ALA A 99 0.91 -11.00 -6.86
CA ALA A 99 0.02 -11.52 -5.84
C ALA A 99 -1.10 -10.51 -5.52
N TYR A 100 -0.81 -9.20 -5.57
CA TYR A 100 -1.79 -8.13 -5.40
C TYR A 100 -1.58 -6.96 -6.38
N PRO A 101 -2.64 -6.24 -6.79
CA PRO A 101 -4.03 -6.70 -6.71
C PRO A 101 -4.20 -7.99 -7.52
N LYS A 102 -5.15 -8.83 -7.13
CA LYS A 102 -5.40 -10.09 -7.85
C LYS A 102 -5.82 -9.77 -9.28
N SER A 103 -5.17 -10.39 -10.25
CA SER A 103 -5.58 -10.29 -11.66
C SER A 103 -6.85 -11.12 -11.86
N GLU A 104 -7.88 -10.55 -12.47
CA GLU A 104 -9.04 -11.34 -12.93
C GLU A 104 -8.66 -12.23 -14.13
N ARG A 105 -7.55 -11.90 -14.80
CA ARG A 105 -7.07 -12.68 -15.94
C ARG A 105 -6.51 -14.01 -15.47
N SER A 106 -6.99 -15.08 -16.10
CA SER A 106 -6.33 -16.36 -16.00
C SER A 106 -4.90 -16.24 -16.55
N LEU A 107 -3.91 -16.53 -15.71
CA LEU A 107 -2.48 -16.52 -16.03
C LEU A 107 -2.12 -17.45 -17.22
N THR A 108 -3.06 -18.28 -17.65
CA THR A 108 -2.85 -19.37 -18.60
C THR A 108 -2.85 -18.94 -20.07
N LYS A 109 -3.42 -17.79 -20.44
CA LYS A 109 -3.63 -17.45 -21.86
C LYS A 109 -2.63 -16.47 -22.46
N ASP A 110 -2.16 -15.47 -21.71
CA ASP A 110 -1.12 -14.52 -22.13
C ASP A 110 -0.83 -13.52 -20.98
N PRO A 111 0.08 -13.82 -20.04
CA PRO A 111 0.33 -12.95 -18.90
C PRO A 111 1.04 -11.66 -19.35
N ARG A 112 0.60 -10.51 -18.85
CA ARG A 112 1.31 -9.24 -19.06
C ARG A 112 2.68 -9.30 -18.37
N ARG A 113 3.70 -8.84 -19.08
CA ARG A 113 5.09 -8.91 -18.64
C ARG A 113 5.73 -7.53 -18.57
N ALA A 114 6.60 -7.37 -17.60
CA ALA A 114 7.51 -6.23 -17.52
C ALA A 114 8.89 -6.68 -17.04
N ALA A 115 9.89 -5.83 -17.28
CA ALA A 115 11.22 -5.98 -16.72
C ALA A 115 11.45 -4.91 -15.65
N LEU A 116 11.98 -5.31 -14.50
CA LEU A 116 12.35 -4.43 -13.39
C LEU A 116 13.86 -4.54 -13.16
N PHE A 117 14.54 -3.41 -13.05
CA PHE A 117 15.99 -3.35 -12.81
C PHE A 117 16.24 -2.82 -11.41
N LEU A 118 16.90 -3.61 -10.56
CA LEU A 118 17.25 -3.25 -9.19
C LEU A 118 18.75 -3.09 -9.08
N ASP A 119 19.20 -2.01 -8.47
CA ASP A 119 20.60 -1.74 -8.17
C ASP A 119 20.72 -1.24 -6.73
N LYS A 120 21.68 -1.76 -5.97
CA LYS A 120 21.99 -1.27 -4.61
C LYS A 120 22.36 0.21 -4.62
N ALA A 121 22.94 0.71 -5.72
CA ALA A 121 23.26 2.12 -5.88
C ALA A 121 22.02 3.04 -5.94
N ASN A 122 20.84 2.50 -6.28
CA ASN A 122 19.60 3.26 -6.37
C ASN A 122 18.77 3.21 -5.09
N CYS A 123 19.38 2.91 -3.94
CA CYS A 123 18.70 2.92 -2.63
C CYS A 123 18.28 4.35 -2.27
N ILE A 124 16.99 4.57 -2.07
CA ILE A 124 16.42 5.85 -1.62
C ILE A 124 16.50 5.93 -0.10
N GLU A 125 16.06 4.84 0.55
CA GLU A 125 15.89 4.79 1.99
C GLU A 125 16.11 3.36 2.49
N SER A 126 16.76 3.25 3.64
CA SER A 126 16.88 2.00 4.38
C SER A 126 16.37 2.19 5.80
N GLY A 127 15.14 1.72 6.04
CA GLY A 127 14.52 1.74 7.36
C GLY A 127 14.77 0.46 8.14
N ARG A 128 14.20 0.38 9.35
CA ARG A 128 14.32 -0.79 10.24
C ARG A 128 13.73 -2.08 9.64
N ARG A 129 12.69 -1.97 8.82
CA ARG A 129 11.89 -3.12 8.33
C ARG A 129 11.93 -3.30 6.82
N SER A 130 12.43 -2.34 6.09
CA SER A 130 12.43 -2.37 4.64
C SER A 130 13.44 -1.38 4.09
N SER A 131 13.90 -1.65 2.87
CA SER A 131 14.62 -0.70 2.04
C SER A 131 13.78 -0.38 0.80
N VAL A 132 13.93 0.83 0.29
CA VAL A 132 13.21 1.34 -0.90
C VAL A 132 14.24 1.76 -1.93
N TYR A 133 14.01 1.37 -3.18
CA TYR A 133 14.91 1.64 -4.30
C TYR A 133 14.16 2.35 -5.42
N HIS A 134 14.83 3.28 -6.11
CA HIS A 134 14.37 3.68 -7.44
C HIS A 134 14.69 2.55 -8.41
N ALA A 135 13.67 2.08 -9.12
CA ALA A 135 13.80 0.94 -10.03
C ALA A 135 13.26 1.32 -11.42
N PRO A 136 14.10 1.28 -12.46
CA PRO A 136 13.62 1.32 -13.83
C PRO A 136 12.67 0.15 -14.11
N LEU A 137 11.48 0.48 -14.61
CA LEU A 137 10.43 -0.44 -15.02
C LEU A 137 10.18 -0.27 -16.51
N PHE A 138 10.38 -1.35 -17.26
CA PHE A 138 10.05 -1.42 -18.68
C PHE A 138 8.79 -2.27 -18.88
N ALA A 139 7.66 -1.61 -19.18
CA ALA A 139 6.34 -2.23 -19.17
C ALA A 139 5.39 -1.62 -20.21
N THR A 140 4.38 -2.39 -20.64
CA THR A 140 3.18 -1.84 -21.30
C THR A 140 2.16 -1.49 -20.22
N LEU A 141 1.99 -0.19 -19.95
CA LEU A 141 1.11 0.34 -18.91
C LEU A 141 -0.09 1.03 -19.55
N GLY A 142 -1.13 0.25 -19.84
CA GLY A 142 -2.40 0.71 -20.42
C GLY A 142 -3.06 -0.36 -21.31
N PRO A 143 -4.06 -0.02 -22.15
CA PRO A 143 -4.80 -0.98 -22.96
C PRO A 143 -3.89 -1.83 -23.88
N LYS A 144 -4.43 -2.95 -24.39
CA LYS A 144 -3.68 -3.79 -25.34
C LYS A 144 -3.33 -2.95 -26.59
N GLY A 145 -2.06 -3.04 -27.03
CA GLY A 145 -1.55 -2.30 -28.17
C GLY A 145 -0.78 -1.03 -27.81
N GLU A 146 -0.80 -0.59 -26.54
CA GLU A 146 -0.01 0.57 -26.12
C GLU A 146 1.50 0.29 -26.14
N SER A 147 2.27 1.31 -26.52
CA SER A 147 3.73 1.24 -26.54
C SER A 147 4.29 0.96 -25.15
N ARG A 148 5.36 0.17 -25.10
CA ARG A 148 6.14 0.00 -23.86
C ARG A 148 6.74 1.33 -23.45
N LYS A 149 6.69 1.62 -22.14
CA LYS A 149 7.29 2.80 -21.52
C LYS A 149 8.43 2.35 -20.61
N SER A 150 9.46 3.19 -20.51
CA SER A 150 10.50 3.09 -19.49
C SER A 150 10.22 4.18 -18.46
N VAL A 151 9.98 3.79 -17.23
CA VAL A 151 9.60 4.69 -16.12
C VAL A 151 10.35 4.31 -14.85
N VAL A 152 10.41 5.19 -13.87
CA VAL A 152 10.90 4.89 -12.52
C VAL A 152 9.73 4.59 -11.59
N VAL A 153 9.84 3.52 -10.81
CA VAL A 153 8.94 3.22 -9.69
C VAL A 153 9.74 3.11 -8.39
N ALA A 154 9.07 3.29 -7.25
CA ALA A 154 9.63 2.93 -5.96
C ALA A 154 9.42 1.42 -5.72
N ALA A 155 10.51 0.69 -5.55
CA ALA A 155 10.51 -0.73 -5.22
C ALA A 155 10.89 -0.93 -3.75
N LYS A 156 9.92 -1.31 -2.93
CA LYS A 156 10.11 -1.59 -1.50
C LYS A 156 10.30 -3.09 -1.28
N VAL A 157 11.35 -3.45 -0.55
CA VAL A 157 11.70 -4.83 -0.18
C VAL A 157 11.87 -4.95 1.32
N ALA A 158 11.61 -6.15 1.86
CA ALA A 158 11.74 -6.41 3.29
C ALA A 158 13.21 -6.57 3.69
N ASN A 159 13.52 -6.19 4.93
CA ASN A 159 14.80 -6.55 5.55
C ASN A 159 14.80 -8.03 5.96
N ASP A 160 15.96 -8.51 6.39
CA ASP A 160 16.28 -9.92 6.65
C ASP A 160 15.66 -10.49 7.94
N THR A 161 14.45 -10.05 8.32
CA THR A 161 13.71 -10.60 9.47
C THR A 161 12.32 -11.09 9.09
N CYS A 162 11.83 -12.16 9.73
CA CYS A 162 10.53 -12.74 9.41
C CYS A 162 9.38 -11.72 9.51
N ARG A 163 9.45 -10.81 10.50
CA ARG A 163 8.50 -9.72 10.72
C ARG A 163 8.54 -8.67 9.63
N SER A 164 9.72 -8.35 9.09
CA SER A 164 9.86 -7.43 7.97
C SER A 164 9.13 -7.95 6.73
N HIS A 165 9.30 -9.23 6.42
CA HIS A 165 8.56 -9.90 5.34
C HIS A 165 7.05 -9.94 5.60
N HIS A 166 6.64 -10.17 6.85
CA HIS A 166 5.23 -10.16 7.24
C HIS A 166 4.60 -8.78 7.05
N LEU A 167 5.20 -7.72 7.60
CA LEU A 167 4.70 -6.35 7.52
C LEU A 167 4.61 -5.86 6.07
N LEU A 168 5.58 -6.18 5.21
CA LEU A 168 5.50 -5.82 3.79
C LEU A 168 4.33 -6.49 3.08
N ARG A 169 4.02 -7.74 3.44
CA ARG A 169 2.86 -8.48 2.90
C ARG A 169 1.56 -7.90 3.42
N GLU A 170 1.47 -7.54 4.69
CA GLU A 170 0.27 -6.88 5.24
C GLU A 170 0.07 -5.51 4.61
N GLU A 171 1.14 -4.73 4.40
CA GLU A 171 1.10 -3.46 3.68
C GLU A 171 0.50 -3.64 2.27
N ALA A 172 1.00 -4.62 1.51
CA ALA A 172 0.46 -4.96 0.19
C ALA A 172 -1.03 -5.34 0.20
N LYS A 173 -1.49 -6.08 1.23
CA LYS A 173 -2.91 -6.40 1.40
C LYS A 173 -3.75 -5.16 1.69
N GLY A 174 -3.22 -4.22 2.47
CA GLY A 174 -3.85 -2.94 2.74
C GLY A 174 -4.08 -2.17 1.46
N TYR A 175 -3.00 -1.97 0.69
CA TYR A 175 -3.07 -1.34 -0.64
C TYR A 175 -4.11 -2.00 -1.56
N ALA A 176 -4.22 -3.33 -1.54
CA ALA A 176 -5.19 -4.06 -2.35
C ALA A 176 -6.64 -3.95 -1.84
N SER A 177 -6.84 -3.50 -0.60
CA SER A 177 -8.16 -3.40 0.05
C SER A 177 -8.69 -1.97 0.11
N PHE A 178 -7.81 -0.97 -0.05
CA PHE A 178 -8.21 0.43 0.03
C PHE A 178 -9.04 0.86 -1.20
N PRO A 179 -10.05 1.74 -1.02
CA PRO A 179 -10.81 2.31 -2.12
C PRO A 179 -9.96 3.29 -2.93
N ASP A 180 -10.37 3.56 -4.19
CA ASP A 180 -9.64 4.42 -5.13
C ASP A 180 -9.32 5.83 -4.61
N GLN A 181 -10.13 6.34 -3.67
CA GLN A 181 -9.96 7.63 -2.99
C GLN A 181 -8.65 7.72 -2.18
N PHE A 182 -8.02 6.59 -1.86
CA PHE A 182 -6.69 6.58 -1.26
C PHE A 182 -5.61 7.00 -2.26
N PHE A 183 -5.78 6.69 -3.54
CA PHE A 183 -4.74 6.81 -4.58
C PHE A 183 -4.95 8.00 -5.50
N ASN A 184 -6.19 8.45 -5.64
CA ASN A 184 -6.60 9.47 -6.59
C ASN A 184 -7.22 10.67 -5.86
N ALA A 185 -7.04 11.85 -6.45
CA ALA A 185 -7.79 13.02 -6.02
C ALA A 185 -9.27 12.74 -6.24
N SER A 186 -10.11 13.11 -5.27
CA SER A 186 -11.55 12.88 -5.32
C SER A 186 -12.30 14.17 -5.10
N ASP A 187 -13.53 14.21 -5.60
CA ASP A 187 -14.45 15.28 -5.24
C ASP A 187 -14.65 15.30 -3.73
N PRO A 188 -14.84 16.49 -3.13
CA PRO A 188 -15.07 16.61 -1.70
C PRO A 188 -16.37 15.88 -1.36
N HIS A 189 -16.22 14.68 -0.80
CA HIS A 189 -17.36 13.91 -0.34
C HIS A 189 -17.84 14.52 0.98
N PRO A 190 -19.15 14.49 1.30
CA PRO A 190 -19.70 15.04 2.54
C PRO A 190 -18.97 14.68 3.85
N TRP A 191 -18.28 13.53 3.93
CA TRP A 191 -17.49 13.14 5.11
C TRP A 191 -16.14 13.88 5.23
N ALA A 192 -15.67 14.55 4.18
CA ALA A 192 -14.46 15.37 4.18
C ALA A 192 -14.68 16.79 4.74
N MET A 193 -15.92 17.12 5.17
CA MET A 193 -16.32 18.47 5.60
C MET A 193 -16.39 18.65 7.13
N GLY A 194 -15.80 17.75 7.92
CA GLY A 194 -15.59 17.96 9.35
C GLY A 194 -16.43 17.10 10.31
N PRO A 195 -16.21 17.27 11.62
CA PRO A 195 -16.61 16.34 12.69
C PRO A 195 -18.12 16.23 12.95
N ASP A 196 -18.93 17.16 12.45
CA ASP A 196 -20.39 17.19 12.72
C ASP A 196 -21.22 16.28 11.80
N THR A 197 -20.58 15.52 10.91
CA THR A 197 -21.30 14.65 9.97
C THR A 197 -21.52 13.27 10.61
N PRO A 198 -22.77 12.85 10.90
CA PRO A 198 -23.04 11.54 11.50
C PRO A 198 -22.51 10.41 10.62
N LEU A 199 -21.91 9.38 11.23
CA LEU A 199 -21.44 8.16 10.56
C LEU A 199 -22.60 7.51 9.79
N VAL A 200 -22.69 7.80 8.49
CA VAL A 200 -23.72 7.20 7.64
C VAL A 200 -23.42 5.71 7.53
N ASN A 201 -24.34 4.88 8.01
CA ASN A 201 -24.33 3.44 7.76
C ASN A 201 -24.27 3.22 6.24
N HIS A 202 -23.13 2.72 5.75
CA HIS A 202 -22.99 2.30 4.35
C HIS A 202 -24.06 1.25 4.04
N ARG A 203 -25.11 1.63 3.31
CA ARG A 203 -25.93 0.66 2.57
C ARG A 203 -25.15 0.27 1.31
N PRO A 204 -25.08 -1.03 0.97
CA PRO A 204 -24.42 -1.47 -0.25
C PRO A 204 -25.05 -0.80 -1.48
N ALA A 205 -24.21 -0.41 -2.43
CA ALA A 205 -24.59 0.31 -3.65
C ALA A 205 -25.64 -0.47 -4.45
N MET A 206 -26.91 -0.06 -4.34
CA MET A 206 -27.96 -0.41 -5.30
C MET A 206 -28.22 0.77 -6.23
N ARG A 207 -28.37 0.41 -7.51
CA ARG A 207 -28.41 1.23 -8.72
C ARG A 207 -29.45 2.36 -8.69
N PRO A 208 -29.20 3.51 -9.35
CA PRO A 208 -30.17 4.59 -9.44
C PRO A 208 -31.34 4.24 -10.37
N ARG A 209 -32.57 4.49 -9.89
CA ARG A 209 -33.76 4.58 -10.74
C ARG A 209 -33.77 5.94 -11.44
N CYS A 210 -33.99 5.90 -12.74
CA CYS A 210 -34.21 7.06 -13.59
C CYS A 210 -35.61 7.66 -13.28
N PHE A 211 -35.68 8.97 -13.02
CA PHE A 211 -36.91 9.75 -13.07
C PHE A 211 -36.70 10.87 -14.10
N PRO A 212 -37.58 11.03 -15.12
CA PRO A 212 -37.56 12.18 -15.99
C PRO A 212 -38.55 13.23 -15.47
N GLY A 213 -38.12 14.49 -15.39
CA GLY A 213 -39.08 15.60 -15.38
C GLY A 213 -38.57 16.92 -14.83
N TRP A 214 -38.61 17.92 -15.71
CA TRP A 214 -38.71 19.37 -15.48
C TRP A 214 -37.41 20.16 -15.34
N GLY A 215 -37.15 20.91 -16.41
CA GLY A 215 -36.05 21.84 -16.57
C GLY A 215 -36.36 23.21 -15.96
N VAL A 216 -35.40 23.71 -15.21
CA VAL A 216 -35.21 25.13 -14.92
C VAL A 216 -33.80 25.45 -15.41
N VAL A 217 -33.69 26.30 -16.43
CA VAL A 217 -32.40 26.78 -16.95
C VAL A 217 -31.88 27.85 -15.98
N MET A 218 -31.16 27.41 -14.95
CA MET A 218 -30.34 28.30 -14.11
C MET A 218 -29.02 28.55 -14.84
N ASN A 219 -28.77 29.83 -15.14
CA ASN A 219 -27.49 30.31 -15.64
C ASN A 219 -26.40 29.99 -14.59
N PRO A 220 -25.46 29.05 -14.83
CA PRO A 220 -24.54 28.62 -13.81
C PRO A 220 -23.54 29.75 -13.54
N LYS A 221 -23.67 30.39 -12.37
CA LYS A 221 -22.58 31.21 -11.79
C LYS A 221 -21.29 30.42 -11.94
N SER A 222 -20.25 31.05 -12.48
CA SER A 222 -18.90 30.49 -12.62
C SER A 222 -18.56 29.66 -11.39
N ARG A 223 -18.58 28.33 -11.54
CA ARG A 223 -18.43 27.39 -10.45
C ARG A 223 -17.05 27.66 -9.83
N ALA A 224 -17.02 28.05 -8.55
CA ALA A 224 -15.76 28.16 -7.82
C ALA A 224 -14.95 26.87 -8.07
N PRO A 225 -13.61 26.96 -8.19
CA PRO A 225 -12.78 25.79 -8.47
C PRO A 225 -13.17 24.66 -7.53
N LEU A 226 -13.51 23.49 -8.09
CA LEU A 226 -13.85 22.33 -7.28
C LEU A 226 -12.64 22.00 -6.40
N VAL A 227 -12.79 22.17 -5.09
CA VAL A 227 -11.76 21.85 -4.11
C VAL A 227 -11.60 20.33 -4.09
N THR A 228 -10.60 19.82 -4.82
CA THR A 228 -10.33 18.39 -4.84
C THR A 228 -9.62 17.95 -3.56
N VAL A 229 -10.02 16.82 -3.00
CA VAL A 229 -9.37 16.21 -1.83
C VAL A 229 -8.14 15.42 -2.32
N PRO A 230 -6.91 15.72 -1.83
CA PRO A 230 -5.69 15.06 -2.32
C PRO A 230 -5.63 13.59 -1.87
N PRO A 231 -4.97 12.68 -2.59
CA PRO A 231 -4.84 11.27 -2.18
C PRO A 231 -4.19 11.06 -0.80
N ILE A 232 -4.54 9.96 -0.12
CA ILE A 232 -4.02 9.61 1.21
C ILE A 232 -2.68 8.90 1.11
N THR A 233 -2.53 7.96 0.17
CA THR A 233 -1.38 7.06 0.07
C THR A 233 -0.78 7.10 -1.34
N PRO A 234 0.46 6.61 -1.51
CA PRO A 234 1.08 6.48 -2.83
C PRO A 234 0.26 5.55 -3.74
N LYS A 235 0.31 5.78 -5.05
CA LYS A 235 -0.30 4.83 -6.00
C LYS A 235 0.38 3.47 -5.90
N PHE A 236 -0.43 2.42 -5.99
CA PHE A 236 0.00 1.02 -5.86
C PHE A 236 0.13 0.34 -7.23
N TYR A 237 1.32 -0.17 -7.56
CA TYR A 237 1.62 -0.83 -8.84
C TYR A 237 1.80 -2.35 -8.72
N GLY A 238 1.53 -2.88 -7.54
CA GLY A 238 1.41 -4.31 -7.29
C GLY A 238 2.45 -4.85 -6.32
N PHE A 239 2.12 -5.99 -5.75
CA PHE A 239 2.98 -6.78 -4.88
C PHE A 239 3.30 -8.10 -5.55
N TYR A 240 4.59 -8.40 -5.64
CA TYR A 240 5.12 -9.48 -6.44
C TYR A 240 5.91 -10.46 -5.58
N VAL A 241 5.67 -11.76 -5.81
CA VAL A 241 6.33 -12.85 -5.08
C VAL A 241 7.28 -13.61 -6.01
N PRO A 242 8.47 -14.01 -5.51
CA PRO A 242 9.45 -14.74 -6.31
C PRO A 242 8.91 -16.11 -6.72
N LEU A 243 9.23 -16.55 -7.94
CA LEU A 243 8.89 -17.87 -8.46
C LEU A 243 10.14 -18.76 -8.56
N ASN A 244 9.93 -20.05 -8.36
CA ASN A 244 10.90 -21.06 -8.74
C ASN A 244 10.87 -21.24 -10.27
N PRO A 245 12.01 -21.17 -10.97
CA PRO A 245 12.06 -21.23 -12.43
C PRO A 245 11.67 -22.59 -13.03
N GLU A 246 11.77 -23.67 -12.25
CA GLU A 246 11.44 -25.02 -12.71
C GLU A 246 9.97 -25.35 -12.41
N THR A 247 9.54 -25.09 -11.18
CA THR A 247 8.21 -25.51 -10.69
C THR A 247 7.14 -24.43 -10.81
N MET A 248 7.55 -23.18 -11.04
CA MET A 248 6.63 -22.03 -11.06
C MET A 248 5.88 -21.78 -9.75
N HIS A 249 6.29 -22.45 -8.68
CA HIS A 249 5.74 -22.22 -7.35
C HIS A 249 6.37 -21.00 -6.69
N SER A 250 5.57 -20.33 -5.86
CA SER A 250 6.03 -19.20 -5.07
C SER A 250 7.13 -19.64 -4.10
N LEU A 251 8.28 -18.96 -4.16
CA LEU A 251 9.37 -19.12 -3.21
C LEU A 251 9.14 -18.35 -1.90
N ALA A 252 8.07 -17.54 -1.81
CA ALA A 252 7.72 -16.83 -0.59
C ALA A 252 7.46 -17.83 0.56
N ARG A 253 8.31 -17.78 1.58
CA ARG A 253 8.25 -18.68 2.72
C ARG A 253 7.35 -18.12 3.82
N ARG A 254 6.89 -19.04 4.68
CA ARG A 254 6.40 -18.75 6.02
C ARG A 254 7.34 -19.46 6.99
N HIS A 255 7.64 -18.81 8.11
CA HIS A 255 8.49 -19.39 9.14
C HIS A 255 7.64 -20.43 9.89
N ARG A 256 7.96 -21.73 9.76
CA ARG A 256 7.14 -22.78 10.40
C ARG A 256 7.20 -22.71 11.92
N GLU A 257 8.34 -22.28 12.47
CA GLU A 257 8.63 -22.27 13.91
C GLU A 257 8.38 -20.91 14.57
N CYS A 258 7.77 -19.96 13.86
CA CYS A 258 7.45 -18.64 14.40
C CYS A 258 5.94 -18.54 14.52
N GLU A 259 5.44 -18.87 15.71
CA GLU A 259 4.01 -18.79 16.00
C GLU A 259 3.53 -17.32 16.10
N ASP A 260 4.46 -16.39 16.36
CA ASP A 260 4.17 -14.97 16.54
C ASP A 260 4.98 -14.06 15.60
N PHE A 261 4.57 -14.00 14.33
CA PHE A 261 5.14 -13.06 13.35
C PHE A 261 4.94 -11.58 13.71
N GLN A 262 3.99 -11.28 14.60
CA GLN A 262 3.69 -9.91 14.97
C GLN A 262 4.71 -9.37 15.96
N ASN A 263 5.30 -10.23 16.80
CA ASN A 263 6.21 -9.84 17.88
C ASN A 263 7.62 -10.45 17.80
N SER A 264 7.87 -11.45 16.96
CA SER A 264 9.21 -12.00 16.75
C SER A 264 10.04 -11.20 15.74
N ASP A 265 11.36 -11.36 15.79
CA ASP A 265 12.30 -10.77 14.84
C ASP A 265 13.38 -11.80 14.44
N CYS A 266 12.95 -13.01 14.06
CA CYS A 266 13.87 -14.07 13.64
C CYS A 266 14.66 -13.66 12.40
N ASP A 267 15.98 -13.81 12.45
CA ASP A 267 16.88 -13.54 11.32
C ASP A 267 16.68 -14.58 10.22
N VAL A 268 16.42 -14.09 9.01
CA VAL A 268 16.15 -14.90 7.81
C VAL A 268 16.91 -14.35 6.59
N PRO A 269 18.25 -14.20 6.68
CA PRO A 269 19.06 -13.50 5.66
C PRO A 269 19.04 -14.14 4.27
N ASN A 270 18.62 -15.40 4.16
CA ASN A 270 18.56 -16.13 2.90
C ASN A 270 17.14 -16.29 2.36
N TRP A 271 16.15 -15.62 2.95
CA TRP A 271 14.77 -15.70 2.46
C TRP A 271 14.59 -14.89 1.17
N PRO A 272 13.99 -15.49 0.13
CA PRO A 272 13.54 -14.76 -1.05
C PRO A 272 12.61 -13.61 -0.68
N LYS A 273 12.96 -12.39 -1.10
CA LYS A 273 12.20 -11.18 -0.81
C LYS A 273 11.14 -10.94 -1.87
N SER A 274 9.93 -10.63 -1.40
CA SER A 274 8.86 -10.06 -2.23
C SER A 274 9.12 -8.57 -2.47
N ILE A 275 8.50 -8.04 -3.52
CA ILE A 275 8.65 -6.64 -3.91
C ILE A 275 7.29 -5.97 -3.94
N LEU A 276 7.19 -4.82 -3.30
CA LEU A 276 6.06 -3.92 -3.35
C LEU A 276 6.42 -2.74 -4.26
N LEU A 277 5.71 -2.59 -5.39
CA LEU A 277 5.88 -1.48 -6.32
C LEU A 277 4.86 -0.38 -6.04
N MET A 278 5.34 0.86 -5.91
CA MET A 278 4.51 2.03 -5.64
C MET A 278 5.05 3.30 -6.29
N GLU A 279 4.25 4.36 -6.23
CA GLU A 279 4.63 5.72 -6.63
C GLU A 279 5.80 6.24 -5.79
N ASP A 280 6.74 6.87 -6.48
CA ASP A 280 7.79 7.68 -5.88
C ASP A 280 7.23 9.08 -5.57
N CYS A 281 6.90 9.28 -4.30
CA CYS A 281 5.95 10.28 -3.82
C CYS A 281 6.51 11.29 -2.81
N GLY A 282 7.83 11.52 -2.82
CA GLY A 282 8.47 12.61 -2.08
C GLY A 282 9.46 12.17 -1.01
N GLU A 283 9.67 13.05 -0.03
CA GLU A 283 10.64 12.91 1.05
C GLU A 283 9.92 12.93 2.41
N HIS A 284 10.57 12.46 3.47
CA HIS A 284 10.00 12.49 4.81
C HIS A 284 9.73 13.90 5.28
N ILE A 285 8.62 14.10 6.00
CA ILE A 285 8.38 15.38 6.67
C ILE A 285 9.36 15.58 7.82
N ASP A 286 9.66 16.83 8.12
CA ASP A 286 10.29 17.24 9.36
C ASP A 286 9.29 18.04 10.20
N PRO A 287 8.68 17.44 11.23
CA PRO A 287 7.71 18.10 12.10
C PRO A 287 8.22 19.34 12.81
N VAL A 288 9.54 19.45 13.02
CA VAL A 288 10.16 20.55 13.77
C VAL A 288 10.22 21.81 12.92
N THR A 289 10.54 21.65 11.64
CA THR A 289 10.75 22.80 10.72
C THR A 289 9.51 23.15 9.91
N MET A 290 8.52 22.26 9.83
CA MET A 290 7.32 22.50 9.01
C MET A 290 6.28 23.44 9.67
N PRO A 291 5.59 24.29 8.89
CA PRO A 291 4.50 25.15 9.38
C PRO A 291 3.37 24.37 10.07
N SER A 292 2.70 25.00 11.03
CA SER A 292 1.56 24.41 11.76
C SER A 292 0.44 23.94 10.83
N GLU A 293 0.14 24.70 9.78
CA GLU A 293 -0.89 24.36 8.79
C GLU A 293 -0.58 23.04 8.07
N HIS A 294 0.70 22.79 7.74
CA HIS A 294 1.11 21.54 7.11
C HIS A 294 1.03 20.35 8.08
N ARG A 295 1.27 20.59 9.38
CA ARG A 295 1.09 19.56 10.42
C ARG A 295 -0.37 19.17 10.56
N GLU A 296 -1.26 20.15 10.54
CA GLU A 296 -2.70 19.91 10.54
C GLU A 296 -3.14 19.10 9.30
N GLN A 297 -2.63 19.43 8.11
CA GLN A 297 -2.90 18.65 6.90
C GLN A 297 -2.41 17.19 7.00
N CYS A 298 -1.28 16.95 7.67
CA CYS A 298 -0.80 15.59 7.95
C CYS A 298 -1.74 14.82 8.90
N LEU A 299 -2.24 15.48 9.96
CA LEU A 299 -3.24 14.90 10.86
C LEU A 299 -4.55 14.60 10.12
N GLN A 300 -5.00 15.51 9.26
CA GLN A 300 -6.20 15.32 8.43
C GLN A 300 -6.08 14.09 7.50
N LEU A 301 -4.88 13.72 7.03
CA LEU A 301 -4.71 12.46 6.28
C LEU A 301 -5.04 11.24 7.13
N VAL A 302 -4.63 11.23 8.40
CA VAL A 302 -4.88 10.15 9.35
C VAL A 302 -6.38 10.06 9.64
N GLU A 303 -7.03 11.19 9.92
CA GLU A 303 -8.47 11.25 10.18
C GLU A 303 -9.28 10.82 8.96
N ARG A 304 -8.89 11.24 7.76
CA ARG A 304 -9.55 10.80 6.52
C ARG A 304 -9.41 9.30 6.28
N MET A 305 -8.25 8.72 6.58
CA MET A 305 -8.08 7.26 6.54
C MET A 305 -9.10 6.58 7.49
N HIS A 306 -9.29 7.15 8.68
CA HIS A 306 -10.26 6.67 9.68
C HIS A 306 -11.71 6.80 9.21
N CYS A 307 -12.08 7.92 8.58
CA CYS A 307 -13.40 8.13 7.99
C CYS A 307 -13.74 7.08 6.92
N LEU A 308 -12.72 6.59 6.20
CA LEU A 308 -12.86 5.51 5.22
C LEU A 308 -12.87 4.11 5.86
N GLY A 309 -12.89 4.02 7.18
CA GLY A 309 -12.98 2.77 7.92
C GLY A 309 -11.65 2.01 8.04
N PHE A 310 -10.52 2.69 7.86
CA PHE A 310 -9.19 2.11 8.03
C PHE A 310 -8.38 2.85 9.08
N SER A 311 -7.57 2.17 9.87
CA SER A 311 -6.54 2.77 10.71
C SER A 311 -5.16 2.39 10.19
N HIS A 312 -4.19 3.28 10.36
CA HIS A 312 -2.80 3.08 9.98
C HIS A 312 -2.11 2.10 10.93
N GLY A 313 -2.43 2.18 12.22
CA GLY A 313 -1.85 1.38 13.30
C GLY A 313 -0.45 1.83 13.75
N HIS A 314 0.13 2.87 13.14
CA HIS A 314 1.47 3.40 13.44
C HIS A 314 1.71 4.76 12.75
N ALA A 315 0.81 5.74 12.91
CA ALA A 315 0.87 7.04 12.24
C ALA A 315 1.96 8.00 12.78
N ARG A 316 3.25 7.65 12.61
CA ARG A 316 4.40 8.50 12.96
C ARG A 316 4.76 9.47 11.85
N ALA A 317 5.49 10.54 12.19
CA ALA A 317 6.02 11.48 11.21
C ALA A 317 6.92 10.81 10.17
N SER A 318 7.73 9.80 10.55
CA SER A 318 8.54 9.01 9.62
C SER A 318 7.75 8.07 8.70
N ASN A 319 6.41 8.05 8.83
CA ASN A 319 5.52 7.38 7.90
C ASN A 319 4.70 8.39 7.08
N MET A 320 5.13 9.66 7.06
CA MET A 320 4.50 10.75 6.33
C MET A 320 5.51 11.37 5.37
N LEU A 321 5.12 11.48 4.10
CA LEU A 321 5.94 12.08 3.06
C LEU A 321 5.33 13.41 2.60
N VAL A 322 6.19 14.31 2.11
CA VAL A 322 5.84 15.55 1.44
C VAL A 322 6.45 15.59 0.04
N GLN A 323 5.70 16.13 -0.92
CA GLN A 323 6.15 16.42 -2.27
C GLN A 323 5.55 17.73 -2.80
N PRO A 324 6.13 18.33 -3.86
CA PRO A 324 5.51 19.44 -4.56
C PRO A 324 4.09 19.09 -5.01
N GLY A 325 3.17 20.05 -4.89
CA GLY A 325 1.77 19.90 -5.32
C GLY A 325 1.26 21.12 -6.11
N PRO A 326 -0.06 21.18 -6.37
CA PRO A 326 -1.04 20.14 -6.09
C PRO A 326 -0.89 18.96 -7.07
N LEU A 327 -1.33 17.78 -6.63
CA LEU A 327 -1.19 16.53 -7.41
C LEU A 327 -2.17 16.41 -8.57
N SER A 328 -3.09 17.36 -8.70
CA SER A 328 -3.93 17.54 -9.88
C SER A 328 -3.13 18.07 -11.07
N LEU A 329 -1.93 18.63 -10.85
CA LEU A 329 -1.05 19.14 -11.90
C LEU A 329 0.03 18.12 -12.30
N PRO A 330 0.54 18.19 -13.55
CA PRO A 330 1.78 17.53 -13.97
C PRO A 330 2.97 17.92 -13.08
N ARG A 331 3.95 17.03 -12.92
CA ARG A 331 5.07 17.19 -11.98
C ARG A 331 5.87 18.47 -12.22
N GLU A 332 6.01 18.89 -13.47
CA GLU A 332 6.75 20.07 -13.91
C GLU A 332 6.10 21.39 -13.47
N LEU A 333 4.81 21.34 -13.11
CA LEU A 333 4.02 22.49 -12.67
C LEU A 333 3.74 22.47 -11.17
N ARG A 334 4.27 21.48 -10.43
CA ARG A 334 4.08 21.38 -8.98
C ARG A 334 5.11 22.23 -8.25
N SER A 335 4.72 22.82 -7.13
CA SER A 335 5.59 23.64 -6.26
C SER A 335 5.45 23.23 -4.78
N MET A 336 6.47 23.53 -3.99
CA MET A 336 6.41 23.43 -2.53
C MET A 336 5.58 24.55 -1.89
N ASP A 337 5.13 25.54 -2.66
CA ASP A 337 4.17 26.56 -2.20
C ASP A 337 2.79 25.97 -1.93
N THR A 338 2.48 24.82 -2.55
CA THR A 338 1.21 24.08 -2.37
C THR A 338 1.52 22.60 -2.18
N PRO A 339 2.20 22.22 -1.08
CA PRO A 339 2.72 20.89 -0.91
C PRO A 339 1.61 19.85 -0.80
N SER A 340 1.95 18.60 -1.05
CA SER A 340 1.03 17.47 -0.91
C SER A 340 1.65 16.37 -0.07
N PHE A 341 0.84 15.80 0.81
CA PHE A 341 1.30 14.84 1.81
C PHE A 341 0.80 13.42 1.52
N ARG A 342 1.49 12.41 2.04
CA ARG A 342 1.15 10.98 1.91
C ARG A 342 1.44 10.19 3.17
N LEU A 343 0.60 9.19 3.45
CA LEU A 343 0.86 8.15 4.44
C LEU A 343 1.50 6.92 3.77
N ILE A 344 2.56 6.38 4.38
CA ILE A 344 3.30 5.19 3.91
C ILE A 344 3.47 4.16 5.02
N SER A 345 4.07 3.00 4.73
CA SER A 345 4.40 1.98 5.73
C SER A 345 3.18 1.43 6.46
N LEU A 346 2.19 1.02 5.66
CA LEU A 346 0.88 0.57 6.12
C LEU A 346 0.89 -0.90 6.60
N GLY A 347 2.01 -1.43 7.06
CA GLY A 347 2.13 -2.85 7.46
C GLY A 347 1.31 -3.26 8.69
N ARG A 348 0.73 -2.29 9.40
CA ARG A 348 -0.04 -2.47 10.65
C ARG A 348 -1.49 -2.03 10.54
N TRP A 349 -1.95 -1.80 9.31
CA TRP A 349 -3.30 -1.29 9.05
C TRP A 349 -4.38 -2.22 9.61
N ARG A 350 -5.54 -1.64 9.96
CA ARG A 350 -6.77 -2.38 10.32
C ARG A 350 -7.95 -1.78 9.58
N GLY A 351 -8.86 -2.62 9.09
CA GLY A 351 -10.10 -2.17 8.45
C GLY A 351 -11.32 -2.59 9.27
N ALA A 352 -12.24 -1.66 9.53
CA ALA A 352 -13.48 -1.92 10.27
C ALA A 352 -14.35 -3.01 9.63
N TYR A 353 -14.28 -3.14 8.30
CA TYR A 353 -15.02 -4.10 7.48
C TYR A 353 -14.11 -5.06 6.70
N HIS A 354 -12.81 -5.06 7.01
CA HIS A 354 -11.81 -5.91 6.36
C HIS A 354 -11.09 -6.74 7.42
N PRO A 355 -11.73 -7.79 7.96
CA PRO A 355 -11.11 -8.65 8.96
C PRO A 355 -9.85 -9.30 8.37
N GLN A 356 -8.80 -9.37 9.18
CA GLN A 356 -7.63 -10.16 8.82
C GLN A 356 -7.94 -11.66 8.88
N VAL A 357 -7.03 -12.47 8.34
CA VAL A 357 -7.16 -13.93 8.37
C VAL A 357 -7.26 -14.40 9.83
N LEU A 358 -8.29 -15.19 10.17
CA LEU A 358 -8.66 -15.64 11.52
C LEU A 358 -9.31 -14.59 12.44
N GLU A 359 -9.53 -13.36 11.97
CA GLU A 359 -10.18 -12.32 12.76
C GLU A 359 -11.71 -12.34 12.56
N SER A 360 -12.47 -12.34 13.67
CA SER A 360 -13.93 -12.20 13.57
C SER A 360 -14.31 -10.76 13.17
N PRO A 361 -15.49 -10.53 12.55
CA PRO A 361 -15.92 -9.17 12.22
C PRO A 361 -15.95 -8.21 13.43
N GLN A 362 -16.33 -8.71 14.60
CA GLN A 362 -16.29 -7.92 15.84
C GLN A 362 -14.85 -7.67 16.32
N GLY A 363 -13.96 -8.65 16.16
CA GLY A 363 -12.52 -8.48 16.38
C GLY A 363 -11.94 -7.35 15.54
N ALA A 364 -12.22 -7.37 14.23
CA ALA A 364 -11.77 -6.36 13.28
C ALA A 364 -12.24 -4.95 13.65
N ARG A 365 -13.51 -4.80 14.05
CA ARG A 365 -14.04 -3.52 14.53
C ARG A 365 -13.33 -3.04 15.80
N ARG A 366 -13.10 -3.92 16.78
CA ARG A 366 -12.35 -3.56 18.01
C ARG A 366 -10.92 -3.17 17.69
N ALA A 367 -10.23 -3.91 16.84
CA ALA A 367 -8.87 -3.62 16.40
C ALA A 367 -8.79 -2.29 15.64
N PHE A 368 -9.75 -2.01 14.76
CA PHE A 368 -9.89 -0.72 14.08
C PHE A 368 -10.07 0.43 15.09
N CYS A 369 -11.04 0.34 16.01
CA CYS A 369 -11.29 1.40 17.00
C CYS A 369 -10.05 1.69 17.86
N LYS A 370 -9.34 0.64 18.30
CA LYS A 370 -8.08 0.78 19.04
C LYS A 370 -6.99 1.42 18.19
N GLY A 371 -6.82 0.96 16.95
CA GLY A 371 -5.86 1.54 16.01
C GLY A 371 -6.15 3.01 15.72
N ARG A 372 -7.42 3.37 15.55
CA ARG A 372 -7.89 4.75 15.33
C ARG A 372 -7.44 5.70 16.45
N GLN A 373 -7.73 5.32 17.69
CA GLN A 373 -7.36 6.11 18.87
C GLN A 373 -5.83 6.25 19.00
N ASN A 374 -5.10 5.16 18.81
CA ASN A 374 -3.65 5.16 18.87
C ASN A 374 -3.02 6.03 17.78
N ASP A 375 -3.55 5.99 16.55
CA ASP A 375 -3.02 6.76 15.43
C ASP A 375 -3.12 8.26 15.68
N VAL A 376 -4.26 8.76 16.18
CA VAL A 376 -4.43 10.19 16.49
C VAL A 376 -3.45 10.62 17.58
N LEU A 377 -3.34 9.86 18.67
CA LEU A 377 -2.42 10.17 19.76
C LEU A 377 -0.96 10.22 19.29
N ILE A 378 -0.53 9.21 18.54
CA ILE A 378 0.83 9.15 17.99
C ILE A 378 1.06 10.31 17.01
N ALA A 379 0.12 10.57 16.09
CA ALA A 379 0.26 11.65 15.11
C ALA A 379 0.35 13.02 15.79
N MET A 380 -0.54 13.33 16.74
CA MET A 380 -0.51 14.61 17.48
C MET A 380 0.80 14.80 18.24
N GLN A 381 1.32 13.73 18.86
CA GLN A 381 2.59 13.78 19.57
C GLN A 381 3.77 14.01 18.61
N GLU A 382 3.86 13.21 17.55
CA GLU A 382 4.97 13.26 16.58
C GLU A 382 4.96 14.55 15.75
N LEU A 383 3.78 15.14 15.53
CA LEU A 383 3.63 16.44 14.87
C LEU A 383 3.82 17.62 15.84
N GLY A 384 4.06 17.39 17.13
CA GLY A 384 4.23 18.47 18.11
C GLY A 384 2.98 19.36 18.23
N MET A 385 1.79 18.77 18.11
CA MET A 385 0.49 19.46 18.23
C MET A 385 -0.10 19.35 19.65
N VAL A 386 0.49 18.53 20.51
CA VAL A 386 0.16 18.52 21.93
C VAL A 386 0.96 19.66 22.57
N ASN A 387 0.27 20.73 22.98
CA ASN A 387 0.89 21.81 23.74
C ASN A 387 1.57 21.19 24.98
N ALA A 388 2.81 21.59 25.25
CA ALA A 388 3.43 21.41 26.56
C ALA A 388 2.72 22.35 27.57
N SER A 389 1.42 22.16 27.77
CA SER A 389 0.67 22.84 28.81
C SER A 389 1.08 22.23 30.14
N GLY A 390 2.14 22.74 30.77
CA GLY A 390 2.46 22.37 32.15
C GLY A 390 3.89 22.55 32.66
N SER A 391 4.68 23.51 32.19
CA SER A 391 5.93 23.85 32.87
C SER A 391 6.18 25.37 32.92
N ASP A 392 5.18 26.11 33.40
CA ASP A 392 5.34 27.47 33.89
C ASP A 392 4.61 27.56 35.24
N GLU A 393 5.20 26.94 36.27
CA GLU A 393 5.13 27.39 37.67
C GLU A 393 6.38 26.85 38.39
N GLY A 394 7.31 27.75 38.69
CA GLY A 394 8.56 27.49 39.42
C GLY A 394 9.50 28.67 39.40
#